data_AF-A0A8X6N160-F1
#
_entry.id   AF-A0A8X6N160-F1
#
_cell.length_a   1.000
_cell.length_b   1.000
_cell.length_c   1.000
_cell.angle_alpha   90.00
_cell.angle_beta   90.00
_cell.angle_gamma   90.00
#
_symmetry.space_group_name_H-M   'P 1'
#
loop_
_entity.id
_entity.type
_entity.pdbx_description
1 polymer ?
#
loop_
_entity_poly.entity_id
_entity_poly.type
_entity_poly.pdbx_seq_one_letter_code
_entity_poly.pdbx_strand_id
1 'polypeptide(L)'
;MAEKDFQIMYDLMCECTGSKGGKLNLFGLKQWFKQADLIGESSGLTEADVEKGYAKHAKDKEGILISELKACVAELAKEKKKDNKDFMEKLATIIIPDP
;
A
#
# COMPACT_ATOMS: atom_id res chain seq x y z
N MET A 1 3.53 17.02 -4.29
CA MET A 1 2.14 16.80 -3.87
C MET A 1 2.00 15.37 -3.38
N ALA A 2 2.19 14.37 -4.23
CA ALA A 2 2.07 12.93 -3.92
C ALA A 2 2.59 12.43 -2.55
N GLU A 3 3.71 12.93 -2.01
CA GLU A 3 4.23 12.41 -0.72
C GLU A 3 3.33 12.76 0.49
N LYS A 4 2.77 13.97 0.53
CA LYS A 4 1.86 14.37 1.61
C LYS A 4 0.53 13.63 1.48
N ASP A 5 0.00 13.57 0.26
CA ASP A 5 -1.24 12.85 -0.06
C ASP A 5 -1.12 11.36 0.28
N PHE A 6 0.01 10.72 -0.07
CA PHE A 6 0.30 9.33 0.29
C PHE A 6 0.33 9.12 1.81
N GLN A 7 0.91 10.05 2.56
CA GLN A 7 0.93 9.97 4.02
C GLN A 7 -0.46 10.14 4.64
N ILE A 8 -1.29 11.04 4.11
CA ILE A 8 -2.68 11.19 4.54
C ILE A 8 -3.47 9.91 4.26
N MET A 9 -3.35 9.34 3.06
CA MET A 9 -4.00 8.08 2.71
C MET A 9 -3.52 6.91 3.58
N TYR A 10 -2.23 6.85 3.89
CA TYR A 10 -1.68 5.84 4.79
C TYR A 10 -2.34 5.90 6.16
N ASP A 11 -2.45 7.10 6.73
CA ASP A 11 -3.05 7.31 8.05
C ASP A 11 -4.53 6.91 8.03
N LEU A 12 -5.27 7.36 7.01
CA LEU A 12 -6.69 7.04 6.86
C LEU A 12 -6.93 5.54 6.64
N MET A 13 -6.08 4.88 5.86
CA MET A 13 -6.12 3.42 5.71
C MET A 13 -5.80 2.70 7.02
N CYS A 14 -4.88 3.21 7.84
CA CYS A 14 -4.65 2.66 9.17
C CYS A 14 -5.92 2.78 10.04
N GLU A 15 -6.57 3.94 10.04
CA GLU A 15 -7.81 4.17 10.79
C GLU A 15 -8.97 3.28 10.31
N CYS A 16 -9.25 3.27 9.01
CA CYS A 16 -10.35 2.49 8.41
C CYS A 16 -10.20 0.98 8.62
N THR A 17 -8.97 0.48 8.73
CA THR A 17 -8.70 -0.97 8.84
C THR A 17 -8.53 -1.44 10.28
N GLY A 18 -8.82 -0.56 11.25
CA GLY A 18 -8.69 -0.84 12.68
C GLY A 18 -7.23 -1.07 13.11
N SER A 19 -6.29 -0.58 12.30
CA SER A 19 -4.87 -0.74 12.56
C SER A 19 -4.44 0.18 13.71
N LYS A 20 -3.84 -0.39 14.76
CA LYS A 20 -3.43 0.38 15.95
C LYS A 20 -1.95 0.76 15.86
N GLY A 21 -1.62 1.97 16.30
CA GLY A 21 -0.23 2.44 16.41
C GLY A 21 0.40 2.92 15.11
N GLY A 22 -0.39 3.32 14.12
CA GLY A 22 0.12 3.89 12.85
C GLY A 22 0.90 2.88 12.01
N LYS A 23 0.49 1.61 12.05
CA LYS A 23 1.06 0.50 11.29
C LYS A 23 -0.05 -0.17 10.49
N LEU A 24 0.03 -0.22 9.18
CA LEU A 24 -1.03 -0.82 8.35
C LEU A 24 -0.95 -2.34 8.37
N ASN A 25 -2.04 -3.03 8.69
CA ASN A 25 -2.05 -4.50 8.63
C ASN A 25 -2.13 -5.01 7.17
N LEU A 26 -1.82 -6.30 6.96
CA LEU A 26 -1.84 -6.91 5.62
C LEU A 26 -3.22 -6.80 4.94
N PHE A 27 -4.30 -6.93 5.69
CA PHE A 27 -5.66 -6.82 5.17
C PHE A 27 -5.90 -5.42 4.58
N GLY A 28 -5.56 -4.38 5.33
CA GLY A 28 -5.66 -2.99 4.93
C GLY A 28 -4.77 -2.67 3.73
N LEU A 29 -3.55 -3.20 3.70
CA LEU A 29 -2.66 -3.05 2.55
C LEU A 29 -3.26 -3.66 1.27
N LYS A 30 -3.79 -4.88 1.35
CA LYS A 30 -4.45 -5.54 0.21
C LYS A 30 -5.66 -4.75 -0.28
N GLN A 31 -6.49 -4.27 0.65
CA GLN A 31 -7.65 -3.43 0.31
C GLN A 31 -7.21 -2.14 -0.38
N TRP A 32 -6.18 -1.47 0.14
CA TRP A 32 -5.64 -0.25 -0.46
C TRP A 32 -5.16 -0.49 -1.89
N PHE A 33 -4.36 -1.54 -2.11
CA PHE A 33 -3.86 -1.88 -3.44
C PHE A 33 -4.99 -2.30 -4.40
N LYS A 34 -6.04 -2.95 -3.92
CA LYS A 34 -7.25 -3.24 -4.73
C LYS A 34 -7.98 -1.95 -5.11
N GLN A 35 -8.21 -1.05 -4.17
CA GLN A 35 -8.87 0.23 -4.43
C GLN A 35 -8.05 1.13 -5.37
N ALA A 36 -6.73 1.03 -5.33
CA ALA A 36 -5.82 1.75 -6.22
C ALA A 36 -5.70 1.14 -7.63
N ASP A 37 -6.48 0.09 -7.94
CA ASP A 37 -6.38 -0.69 -9.18
C ASP A 37 -4.95 -1.22 -9.42
N LEU A 38 -4.23 -1.51 -8.32
CA LEU A 38 -2.88 -2.06 -8.37
C LEU A 38 -2.87 -3.58 -8.35
N ILE A 39 -3.93 -4.25 -7.89
CA ILE A 39 -4.06 -5.70 -7.98
C ILE A 39 -4.97 -6.04 -9.17
N GLY A 40 -4.43 -6.75 -10.15
CA GLY A 40 -5.15 -7.09 -11.39
C GLY A 40 -4.30 -6.90 -12.65
N GLU A 41 -4.93 -7.04 -13.81
CA GLU A 41 -4.26 -6.98 -15.12
C GLU A 41 -3.54 -5.64 -15.37
N SER A 42 -4.09 -4.52 -14.90
CA SER A 42 -3.51 -3.16 -15.07
C SER A 42 -2.05 -3.08 -14.62
N SER A 43 -1.76 -3.66 -13.46
CA SER A 43 -0.44 -3.60 -12.81
C SER A 43 0.32 -4.91 -12.86
N GLY A 44 -0.36 -6.03 -13.08
CA GLY A 44 0.23 -7.37 -13.08
C GLY A 44 0.61 -7.87 -11.67
N LEU A 45 0.23 -7.15 -10.61
CA LEU A 45 0.32 -7.65 -9.24
C LEU A 45 -0.87 -8.55 -8.93
N THR A 46 -0.56 -9.60 -8.20
CA THR A 46 -1.54 -10.47 -7.54
C THR A 46 -1.57 -10.16 -6.05
N GLU A 47 -2.61 -10.64 -5.35
CA GLU A 47 -2.64 -10.56 -3.89
C GLU A 47 -1.42 -11.23 -3.25
N ALA A 48 -0.95 -12.33 -3.85
CA ALA A 48 0.24 -13.05 -3.39
C ALA A 48 1.53 -12.22 -3.53
N ASP A 49 1.64 -11.35 -4.54
CA ASP A 49 2.79 -10.44 -4.67
C ASP A 49 2.77 -9.43 -3.53
N VAL A 50 1.61 -8.85 -3.23
CA VAL A 50 1.44 -7.90 -2.12
C VAL A 50 1.73 -8.58 -0.77
N GLU A 51 1.33 -9.84 -0.59
CA GLU A 51 1.65 -10.63 0.62
C GLU A 51 3.14 -10.87 0.77
N LYS A 52 3.83 -11.21 -0.32
CA LYS A 52 5.28 -11.43 -0.31
C LYS A 52 6.03 -10.13 0.01
N GLY A 53 5.63 -9.03 -0.63
CA GLY A 53 6.19 -7.71 -0.34
C GLY A 53 5.95 -7.32 1.13
N TYR A 54 4.73 -7.46 1.61
CA TYR A 54 4.40 -7.21 3.01
C TYR A 54 5.26 -8.07 3.96
N ALA A 55 5.33 -9.39 3.75
CA ALA A 55 6.09 -10.29 4.62
C ALA A 55 7.60 -9.99 4.62
N LYS A 56 8.12 -9.38 3.55
CA LYS A 56 9.53 -9.02 3.42
C LYS A 56 9.87 -7.68 4.06
N HIS A 57 8.93 -6.72 4.03
CA HIS A 57 9.17 -5.35 4.50
C HIS A 57 8.56 -5.05 5.86
N ALA A 58 7.46 -5.69 6.24
CA ALA A 58 6.88 -5.57 7.57
C ALA A 58 7.79 -6.27 8.59
N LYS A 59 8.58 -5.48 9.33
CA LYS A 59 9.44 -6.03 10.39
C LYS A 59 8.66 -6.42 11.63
N ASP A 60 7.46 -5.87 11.77
CA ASP A 60 6.62 -6.04 12.95
C ASP A 60 5.36 -6.85 12.63
N LYS A 61 4.91 -7.65 13.59
CA LYS A 61 3.71 -8.49 13.41
C LYS A 61 2.42 -7.67 13.45
N GLU A 62 2.44 -6.47 14.04
CA GLU A 62 1.26 -5.63 14.16
C GLU A 62 0.91 -4.92 12.84
N GLY A 63 1.89 -4.68 11.97
CA GLY A 63 1.67 -3.96 10.72
C GLY A 63 2.95 -3.46 10.06
N ILE A 64 2.81 -2.90 8.87
CA ILE A 64 3.88 -2.24 8.12
C ILE A 64 3.86 -0.73 8.38
N LEU A 65 5.01 -0.15 8.73
CA LEU A 65 5.17 1.30 8.86
C LEU A 65 5.18 1.98 7.49
N ILE A 66 4.87 3.28 7.44
CA ILE A 66 4.88 4.04 6.17
C ILE A 66 6.22 3.96 5.43
N SER A 67 7.34 4.00 6.15
CA SER A 67 8.69 3.90 5.57
C SER A 67 8.95 2.52 4.96
N GLU A 68 8.46 1.46 5.61
CA GLU A 68 8.54 0.09 5.13
C GLU A 68 7.60 -0.14 3.95
N LEU A 69 6.42 0.47 3.99
CA LEU A 69 5.47 0.44 2.88
C LEU A 69 6.05 1.10 1.63
N LYS A 70 6.68 2.28 1.76
CA LYS A 70 7.35 2.92 0.61
C LYS A 70 8.41 2.00 -0.01
N ALA A 71 9.17 1.27 0.81
CA ALA A 71 10.13 0.28 0.32
C ALA A 71 9.44 -0.93 -0.35
N CYS A 72 8.32 -1.39 0.21
CA CYS A 72 7.49 -2.45 -0.36
C CYS A 72 6.94 -2.05 -1.73
N VAL A 73 6.33 -0.87 -1.86
CA VAL A 73 5.80 -0.34 -3.13
C VAL A 73 6.90 -0.24 -4.19
N ALA A 74 8.07 0.31 -3.81
CA ALA A 74 9.20 0.44 -4.72
C ALA A 74 9.71 -0.91 -5.22
N GLU A 75 9.71 -1.93 -4.36
CA GLU A 75 10.09 -3.28 -4.74
C GLU A 75 9.06 -3.94 -5.66
N LEU A 76 7.77 -3.85 -5.31
CA LEU A 76 6.69 -4.42 -6.13
C LEU A 76 6.65 -3.78 -7.52
N ALA A 77 6.81 -2.46 -7.61
CA ALA A 77 6.92 -1.76 -8.89
C ALA A 77 8.13 -2.26 -9.68
N LYS A 78 9.29 -2.42 -9.04
CA LYS A 78 10.50 -2.95 -9.67
C LYS A 78 10.31 -4.39 -10.17
N GLU A 79 9.71 -5.26 -9.39
CA GLU A 79 9.45 -6.66 -9.77
C GLU A 79 8.52 -6.76 -10.98
N LYS A 80 7.52 -5.88 -11.06
CA LYS A 80 6.58 -5.82 -12.19
C LYS A 80 7.07 -4.94 -13.34
N LYS A 81 8.30 -4.40 -13.26
CA LYS A 81 8.86 -3.45 -14.24
C LYS A 81 7.92 -2.27 -14.50
N LYS A 82 7.22 -1.83 -13.46
CA LYS A 82 6.32 -0.67 -13.43
C LYS A 82 7.04 0.51 -12.81
N ASP A 83 6.50 1.69 -13.05
CA ASP A 83 7.03 2.91 -12.47
C ASP A 83 6.60 3.03 -11.00
N ASN A 84 7.57 3.23 -10.10
CA ASN A 84 7.27 3.37 -8.67
C ASN A 84 6.42 4.62 -8.38
N LYS A 85 6.63 5.70 -9.13
CA LYS A 85 5.87 6.93 -8.95
C LYS A 85 4.40 6.72 -9.33
N ASP A 86 4.11 5.98 -10.40
CA ASP A 86 2.74 5.60 -10.76
C ASP A 86 2.01 4.86 -9.62
N PHE A 87 2.69 3.92 -8.97
CA PHE A 87 2.11 3.18 -7.85
C PHE A 87 1.88 4.09 -6.64
N MET A 88 2.86 4.94 -6.31
CA MET A 88 2.72 5.90 -5.21
C MET A 88 1.60 6.92 -5.48
N GLU A 89 1.45 7.38 -6.72
CA GLU A 89 0.39 8.31 -7.12
C GLU A 89 -0.98 7.62 -7.03
N LYS A 90 -1.14 6.40 -7.56
CA LYS A 90 -2.40 5.64 -7.44
C LYS A 90 -2.82 5.42 -5.99
N LEU A 91 -1.86 5.08 -5.12
CA LEU A 91 -2.11 4.92 -3.69
C LEU A 91 -2.46 6.25 -3.01
N ALA A 92 -1.91 7.37 -3.48
CA ALA A 92 -2.20 8.70 -2.95
C ALA A 92 -3.54 9.30 -3.45
N THR A 93 -4.09 8.79 -4.55
CA THR A 93 -5.30 9.33 -5.20
C THR A 93 -6.55 8.47 -5.01
N ILE A 94 -6.50 7.43 -4.19
CA ILE A 94 -7.70 6.60 -3.96
C ILE A 94 -8.82 7.43 -3.33
N ILE A 95 -10.04 7.31 -3.85
CA ILE A 95 -11.20 7.90 -3.17
C ILE A 95 -11.60 6.89 -2.09
N ILE A 96 -11.25 7.17 -0.85
CA ILE A 96 -11.76 6.36 0.27
C ILE A 96 -13.24 6.75 0.41
N PRO A 97 -14.19 5.81 0.25
CA PRO A 97 -15.59 6.13 0.46
C PRO A 97 -15.77 6.64 1.90
N ASP A 98 -16.52 7.75 2.04
CA ASP A 98 -16.84 8.38 3.33
C ASP A 98 -17.28 7.31 4.35
N PRO A 99 -16.81 7.40 5.62
CA PRO A 99 -17.15 6.43 6.67
C PRO A 99 -18.64 6.31 6.98
#